data_AF-A0A8J4E7G0-F1
#
_entry.id   AF-A0A8J4E7G0-F1
#
_cell.length_a   1.000
_cell.length_b   1.000
_cell.length_c   1.000
_cell.angle_alpha   90.00
_cell.angle_beta   90.00
_cell.angle_gamma   90.00
#
_symmetry.space_group_name_H-M   'P 1'
#
loop_
_entity.id
_entity.type
_entity.pdbx_description
1 polymer ?
#
loop_
_entity_poly.entity_id
_entity_poly.type
_entity_poly.pdbx_seq_one_letter_code
_entity_poly.pdbx_strand_id
1 'polypeptide(L)'
;MGQELPKAADLYAVPMSAVAFMRPCGCNQGTENGESCVLIADVPGVTGAVVLRDSKRPDAGELRFTGAEWDEFLKTQIERVA
;
A
#
# COMPACT_ATOMS: atom_id res chain seq x y z
N MET A 1 2.48 11.98 30.06
CA MET A 1 2.59 12.70 28.76
C MET A 1 2.43 11.65 27.67
N GLY A 2 1.19 11.24 27.39
CA GLY A 2 0.90 10.40 26.22
C GLY A 2 0.63 11.35 25.07
N GLN A 3 1.47 11.36 24.04
CA GLN A 3 1.17 12.11 22.84
C GLN A 3 0.10 11.32 22.08
N GLU A 4 -1.10 11.89 22.05
CA GLU A 4 -2.17 11.46 21.17
C GLU A 4 -1.66 11.61 19.73
N LEU A 5 -1.62 10.50 19.00
CA LEU A 5 -1.23 10.48 17.59
C LEU A 5 -2.14 11.48 16.85
N PRO A 6 -1.59 12.40 16.03
CA PRO A 6 -2.41 13.33 15.29
C PRO A 6 -3.44 12.54 14.49
N LYS A 7 -4.70 12.96 14.56
CA LYS A 7 -5.82 12.43 13.75
C LYS A 7 -5.27 12.14 12.36
N ALA A 8 -5.27 10.86 11.97
CA ALA A 8 -4.72 10.39 10.70
C ALA A 8 -5.13 11.36 9.60
N ALA A 9 -4.15 11.98 8.94
CA ALA A 9 -4.42 12.84 7.80
C ALA A 9 -5.31 12.06 6.83
N ASP A 10 -6.35 12.68 6.28
CA ASP A 10 -7.20 12.04 5.28
C ASP A 10 -6.35 11.73 4.05
N LEU A 11 -5.86 10.48 3.98
CA LEU A 11 -4.94 10.07 2.95
C LEU A 11 -5.58 10.12 1.57
N TYR A 12 -6.91 10.02 1.46
CA TYR A 12 -7.63 10.07 0.18
C TYR A 12 -7.73 11.48 -0.39
N ALA A 13 -7.55 12.52 0.43
CA ALA A 13 -7.45 13.89 -0.04
C ALA A 13 -6.11 14.19 -0.75
N VAL A 14 -5.10 13.33 -0.61
CA VAL A 14 -3.79 13.51 -1.25
C VAL A 14 -3.85 13.17 -2.75
N PRO A 15 -3.36 14.04 -3.65
CA PRO A 15 -3.31 13.74 -5.08
C PRO A 15 -2.22 12.70 -5.42
N MET A 16 -2.56 11.72 -6.27
CA MET A 16 -1.68 10.59 -6.63
C MET A 16 -1.19 10.61 -8.09
N SER A 17 -1.35 11.73 -8.79
CA SER A 17 -1.17 11.83 -10.24
C SER A 17 0.25 11.60 -10.77
N ALA A 18 1.27 11.55 -9.91
CA ALA A 18 2.68 11.41 -10.30
C ALA A 18 3.46 10.37 -9.49
N VAL A 19 2.77 9.40 -8.88
CA VAL A 19 3.40 8.42 -8.00
C VAL A 19 3.93 7.22 -8.79
N ALA A 20 5.21 6.89 -8.59
CA ALA A 20 5.82 5.71 -9.17
C ALA A 20 5.54 4.48 -8.31
N PHE A 21 4.84 3.49 -8.87
CA PHE A 21 4.50 2.25 -8.18
C PHE A 21 5.56 1.17 -8.38
N MET A 22 6.03 0.58 -7.27
CA MET A 22 6.67 -0.72 -7.28
C MET A 22 5.62 -1.79 -7.61
N ARG A 23 6.03 -2.85 -8.32
CA ARG A 23 5.14 -3.91 -8.80
C ARG A 23 5.62 -5.30 -8.35
N PRO A 24 5.52 -5.65 -7.06
CA PRO A 24 5.74 -7.02 -6.61
C PRO A 24 4.69 -7.97 -7.19
N CYS A 25 5.16 -9.05 -7.81
CA CYS A 25 4.34 -10.10 -8.41
C CYS A 25 4.67 -11.46 -7.76
N GLY A 26 3.66 -12.34 -7.60
CA GLY A 26 3.86 -13.70 -7.09
C GLY A 26 4.25 -14.71 -8.20
N CYS A 27 4.77 -15.88 -7.81
CA CYS A 27 5.14 -16.95 -8.75
C CYS A 27 3.93 -17.51 -9.49
N ASN A 28 3.73 -17.10 -10.76
CA ASN A 28 3.00 -17.80 -11.84
C ASN A 28 3.24 -17.08 -13.20
N GLN A 29 4.52 -16.81 -13.50
CA GLN A 29 5.02 -15.99 -14.62
C GLN A 29 4.72 -16.56 -16.03
N GLY A 30 4.13 -17.75 -16.14
CA GLY A 30 4.03 -18.52 -17.39
C GLY A 30 2.63 -18.80 -17.91
N THR A 31 1.57 -18.17 -17.37
CA THR A 31 0.18 -18.42 -17.81
C THR A 31 -0.42 -17.23 -18.56
N GLU A 32 -1.28 -17.51 -19.56
CA GLU A 32 -1.86 -16.53 -20.49
C GLU A 32 -2.67 -15.40 -19.83
N ASN A 33 -3.08 -15.56 -18.57
CA ASN A 33 -3.90 -14.58 -17.83
C ASN A 33 -3.08 -13.54 -17.04
N GLY A 34 -1.76 -13.51 -17.23
CA GLY A 34 -0.89 -12.50 -16.65
C GLY A 34 -0.77 -12.57 -15.13
N GLU A 35 0.31 -12.02 -14.61
CA GLU A 35 0.63 -12.09 -13.20
C GLU A 35 -0.33 -11.26 -12.34
N SER A 36 -0.75 -11.79 -11.19
CA SER A 36 -1.44 -10.99 -10.17
C SER A 36 -0.39 -10.24 -9.37
N CYS A 37 -0.11 -9.00 -9.77
CA CYS A 37 0.81 -8.13 -9.04
C CYS A 37 0.05 -7.17 -8.14
N VAL A 38 0.62 -6.90 -6.98
CA VAL A 38 0.24 -5.77 -6.14
C VAL A 38 1.08 -4.58 -6.57
N LEU A 39 0.48 -3.40 -6.66
CA LEU A 39 1.19 -2.15 -6.90
C LEU A 39 1.29 -1.40 -5.57
N ILE A 40 2.50 -1.02 -5.18
CA ILE A 40 2.78 -0.36 -3.90
C ILE A 40 3.56 0.92 -4.16
N ALA A 41 3.20 2.01 -3.49
CA ALA A 41 3.98 3.24 -3.49
C ALA A 41 3.80 4.04 -2.21
N ASP A 42 4.69 5.00 -1.98
CA ASP A 42 4.54 5.98 -0.91
C ASP A 42 3.49 7.03 -1.28
N VAL A 43 2.72 7.49 -0.30
CA VAL A 43 1.79 8.62 -0.45
C VAL A 43 2.57 9.93 -0.37
N PRO A 44 2.50 10.81 -1.39
CA PRO A 44 3.29 12.04 -1.43
C PRO A 44 3.00 12.97 -0.24
N GLY A 45 4.06 13.52 0.35
CA GLY A 45 3.93 14.51 1.42
C GLY A 45 3.46 13.95 2.78
N VAL A 46 3.26 12.64 2.90
CA VAL A 46 2.88 11.98 4.16
C VAL A 46 3.90 10.91 4.48
N THR A 47 4.76 11.19 5.46
CA THR A 47 5.86 10.30 5.85
C THR A 47 5.34 8.91 6.26
N GLY A 48 5.86 7.88 5.59
CA GLY A 48 5.57 6.48 5.87
C GLY A 48 4.19 5.99 5.40
N ALA A 49 3.33 6.86 4.88
CA ALA A 49 2.03 6.41 4.36
C ALA A 49 2.20 5.71 3.01
N VAL A 50 1.41 4.65 2.80
CA VAL A 50 1.53 3.74 1.66
C VAL A 50 0.20 3.61 0.95
N VAL A 51 0.24 3.50 -0.38
CA VAL A 51 -0.90 3.17 -1.25
C VAL A 51 -0.71 1.78 -1.89
N LEU A 52 -1.81 1.03 -1.98
CA LEU A 52 -1.88 -0.28 -2.62
C LEU A 52 -2.96 -0.31 -3.71
N ARG A 53 -2.65 -0.96 -4.84
CA ARG A 53 -3.59 -1.23 -5.94
C ARG A 53 -3.44 -2.65 -6.48
N ASP A 54 -4.52 -3.18 -7.01
CA ASP A 54 -4.52 -4.42 -7.79
C ASP A 54 -4.22 -4.11 -9.26
N SER A 55 -3.13 -4.67 -9.79
CA SER A 55 -2.75 -4.48 -11.19
C SER A 55 -3.77 -5.05 -12.20
N LYS A 56 -4.61 -6.01 -11.80
CA LYS A 56 -5.66 -6.60 -12.64
C LYS A 56 -6.98 -5.85 -12.54
N ARG A 57 -7.17 -5.01 -11.52
CA ARG A 57 -8.38 -4.19 -11.33
C ARG A 57 -8.01 -2.74 -11.08
N PRO A 58 -7.46 -2.03 -12.09
CA PRO A 58 -7.02 -0.65 -11.93
C PRO A 58 -8.16 0.31 -11.52
N ASP A 59 -9.40 -0.04 -11.83
CA ASP A 59 -10.62 0.74 -11.54
C ASP A 59 -11.25 0.42 -10.17
N ALA A 60 -10.76 -0.59 -9.45
CA ALA A 60 -11.30 -0.97 -8.14
C ALA A 60 -10.92 0.01 -7.01
N GLY A 61 -10.13 1.04 -7.32
CA GLY A 61 -9.67 2.06 -6.38
C GLY A 61 -8.36 1.71 -5.69
N GLU A 62 -8.07 2.46 -4.63
CA GLU A 62 -6.81 2.43 -3.89
C GLU A 62 -7.06 2.16 -2.41
N LEU A 63 -6.21 1.35 -1.80
CA LEU A 63 -6.15 1.22 -0.34
C LEU A 63 -4.98 2.08 0.15
N ARG A 64 -5.23 3.00 1.09
CA ARG A 64 -4.19 3.89 1.63
C ARG A 64 -4.09 3.67 3.13
N PHE A 65 -2.86 3.53 3.61
CA PHE A 65 -2.52 3.26 5.00
C PHE A 65 -1.61 4.35 5.52
N THR A 66 -1.83 4.77 6.76
CA THR A 66 -0.83 5.55 7.49
C THR A 66 0.41 4.70 7.73
N GLY A 67 1.55 5.32 8.03
CA GLY A 67 2.75 4.57 8.39
C GLY A 67 2.52 3.62 9.57
N ALA A 68 1.79 4.06 10.60
CA ALA A 68 1.49 3.23 11.75
C ALA A 68 0.62 2.01 11.40
N GLU A 69 -0.41 2.17 10.56
CA GLU A 69 -1.24 1.05 10.10
C GLU A 69 -0.44 0.07 9.23
N TRP A 70 0.47 0.59 8.39
CA TRP A 70 1.33 -0.22 7.54
C TRP A 70 2.34 -1.02 8.34
N ASP A 71 2.98 -0.41 9.34
CA ASP A 71 3.92 -1.08 10.24
C ASP A 71 3.24 -2.22 11.01
N GLU A 72 2.05 -1.98 11.56
CA GLU A 72 1.27 -3.01 12.26
C GLU A 72 0.83 -4.14 11.32
N PHE A 73 0.44 -3.81 10.09
CA PHE A 73 0.11 -4.82 9.09
C PHE A 73 1.33 -5.72 8.80
N LEU A 74 2.49 -5.14 8.52
CA LEU A 74 3.71 -5.88 8.21
C LEU A 74 4.17 -6.72 9.39
N LYS A 75 4.18 -6.18 10.60
CA LYS A 75 4.52 -6.91 11.83
C LYS A 75 3.62 -8.15 11.98
N THR A 76 2.30 -7.96 11.86
CA THR A 76 1.33 -9.06 11.94
C THR A 76 1.57 -10.13 10.87
N GLN A 77 1.92 -9.74 9.65
CA GLN A 77 2.21 -10.72 8.59
C GLN A 77 3.51 -11.46 8.86
N ILE A 78 4.59 -10.77 9.23
CA ILE A 78 5.89 -11.40 9.52
C ILE A 78 5.77 -12.40 10.67
N GLU A 79 5.08 -12.05 11.76
CA GLU A 79 4.84 -12.93 12.90
C GLU A 79 3.98 -14.17 12.55
N ARG A 80 3.24 -14.15 11.43
CA ARG A 80 2.42 -15.28 10.97
C ARG A 80 3.17 -16.27 10.06
N VAL A 81 4.29 -15.86 9.49
CA VAL A 81 5.11 -16.71 8.59
C VAL A 81 6.45 -17.14 9.21
N ALA A 82 6.80 -16.59 10.38
CA ALA A 82 7.93 -17.02 11.20
C ALA A 82 7.55 -18.18 12.13
#